data_AF-A0A383AB13-F1
#
_entry.id   AF-A0A383AB13-F1
#
_cell.length_a   1.000
_cell.length_b   1.000
_cell.length_c   1.000
_cell.angle_alpha   90.00
_cell.angle_beta   90.00
_cell.angle_gamma   90.00
#
_symmetry.space_group_name_H-M   'P 1'
#
loop_
_entity.id
_entity.type
_entity.pdbx_description
1 polymer ?
#
loop_
_entity_poly.entity_id
_entity_poly.type
_entity_poly.pdbx_seq_one_letter_code
_entity_poly.pdbx_strand_id
1 'polypeptide(L)'
;VQGTDPIGTGPFQFVSRTMGSEFKMKRFDGYWGQPAYLDGVDISEVTEATTRLTGLMTGEFDVINDVPLDRVGEVQANSNVQTHNFSPVSNCFLNFNHGKEPFGDPRVRLAMDYCIDKPTLVQGALWGQGGPETNMLYGGPAYNNSLKQRPQDFDKARSLLKEAGVSGLEFEFAVTTNYPWHVDATQIMAEWFKEAGIKCNIKKYNWSDWLANCWIVGDVPNYDVTMMNFFGITNPSFFNLVYHSKGGFNYR
;
A
#
# COMPACT_ATOMS: atom_id res chain seq x y z
N VAL A 1 -9.97 -23.44 7.51
CA VAL A 1 -8.78 -23.96 8.20
C VAL A 1 -7.62 -23.83 7.24
N GLN A 2 -6.63 -23.01 7.56
CA GLN A 2 -5.39 -22.95 6.77
C GLN A 2 -4.66 -24.28 7.00
N GLY A 3 -4.33 -25.01 5.93
CA GLY A 3 -3.67 -26.31 6.04
C GLY A 3 -2.27 -26.14 6.66
N THR A 4 -1.91 -27.02 7.59
CA THR A 4 -0.56 -27.06 8.19
C THR A 4 0.47 -27.74 7.30
N ASP A 5 0.01 -28.64 6.42
CA ASP A 5 0.83 -29.43 5.50
C ASP A 5 0.25 -29.32 4.08
N PRO A 6 0.53 -28.23 3.35
CA PRO A 6 -0.04 -28.00 2.03
C PRO A 6 0.49 -29.01 1.01
N ILE A 7 -0.41 -29.69 0.30
CA ILE A 7 -0.10 -30.55 -0.84
C ILE A 7 -0.42 -29.77 -2.12
N GLY A 8 0.60 -29.52 -2.93
CA GLY A 8 0.50 -28.76 -4.17
C GLY A 8 0.99 -29.53 -5.40
N THR A 9 0.90 -28.90 -6.57
CA THR A 9 1.38 -29.44 -7.86
C THR A 9 2.56 -28.64 -8.42
N GLY A 10 3.17 -27.79 -7.59
CA GLY A 10 4.29 -26.91 -7.95
C GLY A 10 5.65 -27.63 -8.01
N PRO A 11 6.71 -26.92 -8.44
CA PRO A 11 8.05 -27.48 -8.58
C PRO A 11 8.78 -27.73 -7.24
N PHE A 12 8.22 -27.25 -6.14
CA PHE A 12 8.72 -27.48 -4.78
C PHE A 12 7.60 -28.03 -3.89
N GLN A 13 7.98 -28.86 -2.92
CA GLN A 13 7.13 -29.45 -1.91
C GLN A 13 7.45 -28.85 -0.53
N PHE A 14 6.41 -28.66 0.28
CA PHE A 14 6.52 -28.17 1.64
C PHE A 14 7.37 -29.09 2.51
N VAL A 15 8.21 -28.49 3.38
CA VAL A 15 9.00 -29.22 4.38
C VAL A 15 8.61 -28.82 5.79
N SER A 16 8.67 -27.52 6.11
CA SER A 16 8.33 -27.01 7.43
C SER A 16 7.98 -25.53 7.40
N ARG A 17 7.27 -25.08 8.44
CA ARG A 17 7.05 -23.67 8.73
C ARG A 17 7.15 -23.42 10.23
N THR A 18 7.91 -22.40 10.60
CA THR A 18 7.87 -21.79 11.92
C THR A 18 7.39 -20.37 11.74
N MET A 19 6.16 -20.10 12.18
CA MET A 19 5.52 -18.78 12.05
C MET A 19 6.41 -17.67 12.62
N GLY A 20 6.61 -16.57 11.89
CA GLY A 20 7.45 -15.47 12.33
C GLY A 20 8.96 -15.74 12.20
N SER A 21 9.37 -16.86 11.60
CA SER A 21 10.77 -17.29 11.55
C SER A 21 11.16 -17.80 10.17
N GLU A 22 10.69 -18.98 9.77
CA GLU A 22 11.14 -19.63 8.54
C GLU A 22 10.07 -20.46 7.84
N PHE A 23 10.22 -20.61 6.53
CA PHE A 23 9.44 -21.50 5.68
C PHE A 23 10.38 -22.24 4.73
N LYS A 24 10.36 -23.57 4.78
CA LYS A 24 11.28 -24.41 4.00
C LYS A 24 10.55 -25.24 2.95
N MET A 25 11.14 -25.31 1.78
CA MET A 25 10.69 -26.12 0.66
C MET A 25 11.85 -26.89 0.03
N LYS A 26 11.57 -28.09 -0.47
CA LYS A 26 12.53 -28.87 -1.28
C LYS A 26 11.98 -29.12 -2.67
N ARG A 27 12.85 -29.37 -3.65
CA ARG A 27 12.42 -29.70 -5.02
C ARG A 27 11.46 -30.90 -5.03
N PHE A 28 10.48 -30.84 -5.92
CA PHE A 28 9.61 -31.96 -6.25
C PHE A 28 10.02 -32.57 -7.59
N ASP A 29 10.73 -33.69 -7.56
CA ASP A 29 11.26 -34.34 -8.77
C ASP A 29 10.14 -34.92 -9.66
N GLY A 30 8.93 -35.10 -9.13
CA GLY A 30 7.73 -35.50 -9.88
C GLY A 30 6.97 -34.35 -10.53
N TYR A 31 7.55 -33.14 -10.56
CA TYR A 31 6.90 -31.99 -11.17
C TYR A 31 6.64 -32.23 -12.66
N TRP A 32 5.42 -31.92 -13.10
CA TRP A 32 4.96 -32.20 -14.45
C TRP A 32 5.64 -31.33 -15.53
N GLY A 33 6.25 -30.22 -15.12
CA GLY A 33 6.96 -29.29 -15.99
C GLY A 33 8.48 -29.49 -15.98
N GLN A 34 9.22 -28.42 -16.25
CA GLN A 34 10.68 -28.45 -16.11
C GLN A 34 11.05 -28.51 -14.62
N PRO A 35 11.90 -29.47 -14.19
CA PRO A 35 12.36 -29.53 -12.81
C PRO A 35 12.99 -28.22 -12.35
N ALA A 36 12.80 -27.87 -11.07
CA ALA A 36 13.48 -26.72 -10.50
C ALA A 36 15.01 -26.91 -10.57
N TYR A 37 15.73 -25.86 -10.93
CA TYR A 37 17.19 -25.87 -10.91
C TYR A 37 17.73 -26.05 -9.47
N LEU A 38 17.09 -25.41 -8.49
CA LEU A 38 17.47 -25.47 -7.08
C LEU A 38 16.99 -26.76 -6.41
N ASP A 39 17.75 -27.26 -5.44
CA ASP A 39 17.36 -28.41 -4.61
C ASP A 39 16.32 -28.06 -3.53
N GLY A 40 16.25 -26.78 -3.14
CA GLY A 40 15.32 -26.27 -2.14
C GLY A 40 15.33 -24.75 -2.06
N VAL A 41 14.40 -24.23 -1.26
CA VAL A 41 14.25 -22.80 -0.98
C VAL A 41 13.94 -22.65 0.51
N ASP A 42 14.78 -21.90 1.20
CA ASP A 42 14.59 -21.48 2.57
C ASP A 42 14.18 -20.00 2.58
N ILE A 43 13.03 -19.69 3.16
CA ILE A 43 12.50 -18.33 3.26
C ILE A 43 12.56 -17.91 4.72
N SER A 44 13.32 -16.86 5.03
CA SER A 44 13.38 -16.25 6.35
C SER A 44 12.41 -15.08 6.46
N GLU A 45 11.58 -15.05 7.50
CA GLU A 45 10.67 -13.94 7.79
C GLU A 45 11.45 -12.83 8.53
N VAL A 46 11.99 -11.86 7.79
CA VAL A 46 12.73 -10.71 8.35
C VAL A 46 11.98 -9.42 8.08
N THR A 47 11.34 -8.85 9.11
CA THR A 47 10.49 -7.65 8.98
C THR A 47 11.28 -6.37 8.66
N GLU A 48 12.45 -6.20 9.27
CA GLU A 48 13.26 -4.99 9.14
C GLU A 48 14.00 -4.93 7.79
N ALA A 49 13.69 -3.92 6.98
CA ALA A 49 14.21 -3.80 5.60
C ALA A 49 15.73 -3.63 5.55
N THR A 50 16.30 -2.88 6.49
CA THR A 50 17.77 -2.70 6.60
C THR A 50 18.48 -3.99 6.95
N THR A 51 17.85 -4.85 7.77
CA THR A 51 18.40 -6.18 8.11
C THR A 51 18.39 -7.09 6.89
N ARG A 52 17.29 -7.12 6.12
CA ARG A 52 17.25 -7.84 4.83
C ARG A 52 18.35 -7.39 3.89
N LEU A 53 18.48 -6.07 3.69
CA LEU A 53 19.50 -5.53 2.80
C LEU A 53 20.91 -5.89 3.27
N THR A 54 21.20 -5.80 4.57
CA THR A 54 22.50 -6.19 5.11
C THR A 54 22.80 -7.66 4.83
N GLY A 55 21.82 -8.56 5.08
CA GLY A 55 21.98 -9.99 4.81
C GLY A 55 22.20 -10.32 3.33
N LEU A 56 21.58 -9.59 2.41
CA LEU A 56 21.90 -9.69 0.98
C LEU A 56 23.37 -9.30 0.70
N MET A 57 23.80 -8.17 1.26
CA MET A 57 25.14 -7.62 1.00
C MET A 57 26.26 -8.47 1.62
N THR A 58 25.98 -9.21 2.70
CA THR A 58 26.92 -10.16 3.32
C THR A 58 26.86 -11.56 2.72
N GLY A 59 25.91 -11.85 1.83
CA GLY A 59 25.70 -13.17 1.23
C GLY A 59 24.95 -14.16 2.14
N GLU A 60 24.31 -13.68 3.20
CA GLU A 60 23.40 -14.49 4.03
C GLU A 60 22.08 -14.78 3.29
N PHE A 61 21.62 -13.83 2.46
CA PHE A 61 20.44 -14.00 1.61
C PHE A 61 20.81 -13.92 0.14
N ASP A 62 20.31 -14.86 -0.67
CA ASP A 62 20.49 -14.81 -2.13
C ASP A 62 19.52 -13.83 -2.81
N VAL A 63 18.33 -13.64 -2.22
CA VAL A 63 17.26 -12.79 -2.75
C VAL A 63 16.53 -12.12 -1.58
N ILE A 64 16.24 -10.84 -1.75
CA ILE A 64 15.33 -10.10 -0.85
C ILE A 64 14.26 -9.39 -1.68
N ASN A 65 13.12 -9.14 -1.04
CA ASN A 65 12.13 -8.18 -1.48
C ASN A 65 12.18 -6.90 -0.62
N ASP A 66 11.44 -5.88 -1.05
CA ASP A 66 11.23 -4.64 -0.31
C ASP A 66 12.55 -4.01 0.16
N VAL A 67 13.44 -3.73 -0.80
CA VAL A 67 14.66 -2.93 -0.57
C VAL A 67 14.25 -1.58 0.04
N PRO A 68 14.93 -1.08 1.10
CA PRO A 68 14.67 0.25 1.62
C PRO A 68 14.69 1.29 0.49
N LEU A 69 13.60 2.06 0.35
CA LEU A 69 13.39 2.94 -0.82
C LEU A 69 14.50 3.99 -0.96
N ASP A 70 15.03 4.47 0.18
CA ASP A 70 16.16 5.39 0.29
C ASP A 70 17.51 4.80 -0.11
N ARG A 71 17.62 3.47 -0.14
CA ARG A 71 18.84 2.73 -0.49
C ARG A 71 18.79 2.10 -1.88
N VAL A 72 17.69 2.21 -2.62
CA VAL A 72 17.55 1.62 -3.98
C VAL A 72 18.70 2.04 -4.91
N GLY A 73 19.08 3.32 -4.89
CA GLY A 73 20.18 3.81 -5.74
C GLY A 73 21.54 3.17 -5.43
N GLU A 74 21.81 2.85 -4.15
CA GLU A 74 23.03 2.14 -3.76
C GLU A 74 23.02 0.69 -4.27
N VAL A 75 21.88 0.01 -4.12
CA VAL A 75 21.75 -1.39 -4.57
C VAL A 75 21.88 -1.47 -6.09
N GLN A 76 21.28 -0.53 -6.83
CA GLN A 76 21.41 -0.45 -8.30
C GLN A 76 22.85 -0.16 -8.76
N ALA A 77 23.63 0.57 -7.95
CA ALA A 77 25.03 0.87 -8.25
C ALA A 77 25.99 -0.28 -7.90
N ASN A 78 25.54 -1.29 -7.15
CA ASN A 78 26.39 -2.40 -6.73
C ASN A 78 26.40 -3.50 -7.81
N SER A 79 27.58 -3.74 -8.40
CA SER A 79 27.78 -4.76 -9.45
C SER A 79 27.64 -6.21 -8.99
N ASN A 80 27.64 -6.47 -7.69
CA ASN A 80 27.54 -7.81 -7.12
C ASN A 80 26.09 -8.28 -6.92
N VAL A 81 25.11 -7.40 -7.15
CA VAL A 81 23.68 -7.70 -7.01
C VAL A 81 22.95 -7.35 -8.29
N GLN A 82 21.88 -8.11 -8.57
CA GLN A 82 20.98 -7.80 -9.67
C GLN A 82 19.69 -7.22 -9.12
N THR A 83 19.36 -5.99 -9.53
CA THR A 83 18.08 -5.37 -9.18
C THR A 83 17.03 -5.64 -10.23
N HIS A 84 15.89 -6.17 -9.81
CA HIS A 84 14.71 -6.31 -10.66
C HIS A 84 13.61 -5.39 -10.14
N ASN A 85 13.27 -4.37 -10.93
CA ASN A 85 12.13 -3.52 -10.63
C ASN A 85 10.86 -4.22 -11.12
N PHE A 86 10.11 -4.78 -10.20
CA PHE A 86 8.72 -5.13 -10.45
C PHE A 86 7.89 -3.90 -10.12
N SER A 87 7.20 -3.31 -11.11
CA SER A 87 6.13 -2.35 -10.82
C SER A 87 4.90 -3.19 -10.51
N PRO A 88 4.59 -3.47 -9.23
CA PRO A 88 3.31 -4.09 -8.95
C PRO A 88 2.23 -3.16 -9.51
N VAL A 89 1.18 -3.74 -10.06
CA VAL A 89 -0.02 -2.98 -10.44
C VAL A 89 -0.71 -2.56 -9.13
N SER A 90 -0.09 -1.70 -8.34
CA SER A 90 -0.53 -1.29 -7.02
C SER A 90 -0.88 0.18 -7.05
N ASN A 91 -2.11 0.49 -6.64
CA ASN A 91 -2.57 1.87 -6.49
C ASN A 91 -2.66 2.18 -5.02
N CYS A 92 -1.98 3.24 -4.59
CA CYS A 92 -2.10 3.80 -3.25
C CYS A 92 -3.16 4.91 -3.24
N PHE A 93 -4.11 4.84 -2.32
CA PHE A 93 -5.22 5.81 -2.24
C PHE A 93 -5.70 6.00 -0.81
N LEU A 94 -6.30 7.16 -0.58
CA LEU A 94 -7.00 7.49 0.66
C LEU A 94 -8.41 6.92 0.61
N ASN A 95 -8.85 6.33 1.73
CA ASN A 95 -10.23 5.94 1.97
C ASN A 95 -10.80 6.83 3.06
N PHE A 96 -12.00 7.34 2.80
CA PHE A 96 -12.74 8.21 3.71
C PHE A 96 -13.96 7.44 4.21
N ASN A 97 -14.21 7.45 5.51
CA ASN A 97 -15.41 6.85 6.06
C ASN A 97 -16.62 7.75 5.75
N HIS A 98 -17.37 7.43 4.71
CA HIS A 98 -18.52 8.21 4.26
C HIS A 98 -19.68 8.18 5.27
N GLY A 99 -19.69 7.22 6.21
CA GLY A 99 -20.65 7.15 7.30
C GLY A 99 -20.36 8.08 8.47
N LYS A 100 -19.18 8.72 8.50
CA LYS A 100 -18.80 9.70 9.52
C LYS A 100 -18.79 11.12 8.96
N GLU A 101 -19.49 12.01 9.64
CA GLU A 101 -19.40 13.44 9.34
C GLU A 101 -17.96 13.95 9.59
N PRO A 102 -17.42 14.85 8.73
CA PRO A 102 -18.06 15.44 7.55
C PRO A 102 -17.68 14.74 6.23
N PHE A 103 -17.13 13.53 6.29
CA PHE A 103 -16.56 12.82 5.14
C PHE A 103 -17.62 12.25 4.19
N GLY A 104 -18.89 12.24 4.56
CA GLY A 104 -20.01 11.98 3.65
C GLY A 104 -20.12 13.04 2.55
N ASP A 105 -19.74 14.30 2.82
CA ASP A 105 -19.79 15.39 1.86
C ASP A 105 -18.63 15.31 0.83
N PRO A 106 -18.91 15.17 -0.48
CA PRO A 106 -17.86 15.11 -1.49
C PRO A 106 -16.97 16.35 -1.55
N ARG A 107 -17.45 17.52 -1.11
CA ARG A 107 -16.67 18.77 -1.09
C ARG A 107 -15.54 18.71 -0.07
N VAL A 108 -15.76 18.04 1.06
CA VAL A 108 -14.73 17.83 2.09
C VAL A 108 -13.63 16.93 1.56
N ARG A 109 -14.00 15.80 0.94
CA ARG A 109 -13.03 14.87 0.33
C ARG A 109 -12.24 15.54 -0.80
N LEU A 110 -12.92 16.36 -1.61
CA LEU A 110 -12.28 17.13 -2.67
C LEU A 110 -11.33 18.20 -2.11
N ALA A 111 -11.69 18.87 -1.01
CA ALA A 111 -10.81 19.82 -0.33
C ALA A 111 -9.50 19.15 0.12
N MET A 112 -9.59 17.93 0.65
CA MET A 112 -8.43 17.15 1.06
C MET A 112 -7.54 16.74 -0.12
N ASP A 113 -8.12 16.35 -1.26
CA ASP A 113 -7.35 16.07 -2.50
C ASP A 113 -6.58 17.31 -2.98
N TYR A 114 -7.19 18.51 -2.92
CA TYR A 114 -6.49 19.77 -3.24
C TYR A 114 -5.36 20.13 -2.28
N CYS A 115 -5.28 19.52 -1.08
CA CYS A 115 -4.14 19.72 -0.20
C CYS A 115 -2.90 18.91 -0.65
N ILE A 116 -3.04 17.95 -1.56
CA ILE A 116 -2.01 16.94 -1.81
C ILE A 116 -1.29 17.23 -3.13
N ASP A 117 0.01 17.51 -3.06
CA ASP A 117 0.90 17.50 -4.22
C ASP A 117 1.42 16.07 -4.45
N LYS A 118 0.79 15.32 -5.37
CA LYS A 118 1.14 13.91 -5.58
C LYS A 118 2.59 13.69 -6.07
N PRO A 119 3.14 14.47 -7.03
CA PRO A 119 4.55 14.33 -7.41
C PRO A 119 5.51 14.49 -6.24
N THR A 120 5.30 15.52 -5.41
CA THR A 120 6.12 15.77 -4.21
C THR A 120 5.92 14.67 -3.18
N LEU A 121 4.70 14.14 -3.03
CA LEU A 121 4.42 13.03 -2.12
C LEU A 121 5.16 11.76 -2.54
N VAL A 122 5.18 11.44 -3.84
CA VAL A 122 5.96 10.31 -4.38
C VAL A 122 7.45 10.52 -4.11
N GLN A 123 7.96 11.73 -4.29
CA GLN A 123 9.37 12.00 -4.00
C GLN A 123 9.69 11.86 -2.51
N GLY A 124 8.83 12.39 -1.63
CA GLY A 124 9.08 12.43 -0.19
C GLY A 124 8.84 11.11 0.53
N ALA A 125 7.79 10.37 0.16
CA ALA A 125 7.42 9.12 0.82
C ALA A 125 7.94 7.87 0.12
N LEU A 126 8.15 7.93 -1.20
CA LEU A 126 8.59 6.79 -2.01
C LEU A 126 9.98 6.97 -2.62
N TRP A 127 10.70 8.05 -2.29
CA TRP A 127 12.03 8.33 -2.85
C TRP A 127 12.05 8.35 -4.38
N GLY A 128 10.94 8.79 -5.00
CA GLY A 128 10.77 8.81 -6.44
C GLY A 128 10.45 7.45 -7.07
N GLN A 129 10.28 6.39 -6.28
CA GLN A 129 9.87 5.08 -6.77
C GLN A 129 8.36 5.08 -7.07
N GLY A 130 7.99 4.79 -8.32
CA GLY A 130 6.62 4.86 -8.80
C GLY A 130 6.27 6.22 -9.38
N GLY A 131 4.98 6.57 -9.39
CA GLY A 131 4.52 7.82 -9.99
C GLY A 131 3.11 8.23 -9.56
N PRO A 132 2.75 9.51 -9.75
CA PRO A 132 1.44 10.02 -9.40
C PRO A 132 0.36 9.44 -10.33
N GLU A 133 -0.68 8.85 -9.77
CA GLU A 133 -1.74 8.20 -10.54
C GLU A 133 -3.04 9.03 -10.57
N THR A 134 -3.70 9.08 -11.73
CA THR A 134 -4.96 9.81 -11.95
C THR A 134 -6.18 8.89 -11.97
N ASN A 135 -5.96 7.58 -12.08
CA ASN A 135 -7.00 6.58 -12.23
C ASN A 135 -6.74 5.37 -11.34
N MET A 136 -7.80 4.73 -10.87
CA MET A 136 -7.68 3.50 -10.09
C MET A 136 -7.38 2.26 -10.95
N LEU A 137 -7.64 2.32 -12.26
CA LEU A 137 -7.20 1.29 -13.20
C LEU A 137 -5.76 1.54 -13.61
N TYR A 138 -4.98 0.48 -13.77
CA TYR A 138 -3.62 0.57 -14.30
C TYR A 138 -3.58 0.01 -15.73
N GLY A 139 -3.48 0.91 -16.70
CA GLY A 139 -3.43 0.57 -18.12
C GLY A 139 -4.64 -0.23 -18.65
N GLY A 140 -4.47 -0.80 -19.83
CA GLY A 140 -5.54 -1.54 -20.52
C GLY A 140 -6.58 -0.65 -21.22
N PRO A 141 -7.52 -1.27 -21.97
CA PRO A 141 -8.46 -0.55 -22.83
C PRO A 141 -9.48 0.31 -22.07
N ALA A 142 -9.67 0.07 -20.77
CA ALA A 142 -10.55 0.88 -19.92
C ALA A 142 -9.83 2.03 -19.19
N TYR A 143 -8.51 2.19 -19.40
CA TYR A 143 -7.75 3.29 -18.80
C TYR A 143 -8.11 4.62 -19.47
N ASN A 144 -8.48 5.60 -18.64
CA ASN A 144 -8.78 6.94 -19.12
C ASN A 144 -7.55 7.86 -19.09
N ASN A 145 -6.87 7.98 -20.24
CA ASN A 145 -5.70 8.85 -20.42
C ASN A 145 -6.00 10.37 -20.40
N SER A 146 -7.27 10.76 -20.42
CA SER A 146 -7.66 12.18 -20.42
C SER A 146 -7.66 12.82 -19.03
N LEU A 147 -7.67 12.00 -17.96
CA LEU A 147 -7.65 12.49 -16.59
C LEU A 147 -6.32 13.20 -16.31
N LYS A 148 -6.40 14.28 -15.54
CA LYS A 148 -5.26 15.10 -15.13
C LYS A 148 -5.21 15.18 -13.62
N GLN A 149 -3.99 15.26 -13.08
CA GLN A 149 -3.79 15.52 -11.66
C GLN A 149 -4.35 16.89 -11.31
N ARG A 150 -4.98 16.98 -10.14
CA ARG A 150 -5.31 18.29 -9.57
C ARG A 150 -4.03 18.87 -8.97
N PRO A 151 -3.74 20.17 -9.21
CA PRO A 151 -2.64 20.83 -8.52
C PRO A 151 -2.99 21.02 -7.05
N GLN A 152 -1.96 21.12 -6.20
CA GLN A 152 -2.15 21.56 -4.82
C GLN A 152 -2.66 23.00 -4.78
N ASP A 153 -3.74 23.24 -4.04
CA ASP A 153 -4.39 24.54 -3.91
C ASP A 153 -5.11 24.65 -2.55
N PHE A 154 -4.41 25.22 -1.57
CA PHE A 154 -4.93 25.38 -0.20
C PHE A 154 -6.08 26.39 -0.12
N ASP A 155 -6.13 27.40 -0.98
CA ASP A 155 -7.25 28.35 -1.02
C ASP A 155 -8.52 27.68 -1.52
N LYS A 156 -8.39 26.83 -2.55
CA LYS A 156 -9.51 26.03 -3.05
C LYS A 156 -9.98 25.03 -1.99
N ALA A 157 -9.06 24.38 -1.28
CA ALA A 157 -9.40 23.49 -0.17
C ALA A 157 -10.21 24.23 0.91
N ARG A 158 -9.75 25.39 1.38
CA ARG A 158 -10.47 26.23 2.35
C ARG A 158 -11.85 26.67 1.85
N SER A 159 -11.97 27.07 0.59
CA SER A 159 -13.26 27.44 -0.01
C SER A 159 -14.26 26.29 0.02
N LEU A 160 -13.83 25.09 -0.37
CA LEU A 160 -14.68 23.90 -0.40
C LEU A 160 -15.15 23.49 1.00
N LEU A 161 -14.28 23.57 2.02
CA LEU A 161 -14.68 23.33 3.41
C LEU A 161 -15.72 24.34 3.89
N LYS A 162 -15.52 25.63 3.57
CA LYS A 162 -16.49 26.68 3.90
C LYS A 162 -17.84 26.46 3.22
N GLU A 163 -17.83 26.11 1.93
CA GLU A 163 -19.05 25.75 1.17
C GLU A 163 -19.76 24.53 1.77
N ALA A 164 -18.99 23.58 2.30
CA ALA A 164 -19.51 22.42 3.04
C ALA A 164 -20.02 22.76 4.45
N GLY A 165 -19.85 24.00 4.92
CA GLY A 165 -20.21 24.40 6.27
C GLY A 165 -19.29 23.81 7.35
N VAL A 166 -18.11 23.32 6.96
CA VAL A 166 -17.13 22.72 7.87
C VAL A 166 -16.11 23.77 8.29
N SER A 167 -15.91 23.91 9.60
CA SER A 167 -14.91 24.80 10.18
C SER A 167 -14.14 24.06 11.27
N GLY A 168 -12.81 24.22 11.31
CA GLY A 168 -11.96 23.55 12.30
C GLY A 168 -11.94 22.03 12.15
N LEU A 169 -11.84 21.52 10.92
CA LEU A 169 -11.81 20.08 10.66
C LEU A 169 -10.64 19.43 11.39
N GLU A 170 -10.94 18.47 12.26
CA GLU A 170 -9.97 17.61 12.95
C GLU A 170 -10.39 16.15 12.74
N PHE A 171 -9.42 15.27 12.44
CA PHE A 171 -9.71 13.85 12.19
C PHE A 171 -8.57 12.92 12.55
N GLU A 172 -8.88 11.64 12.76
CA GLU A 172 -7.90 10.56 12.96
C GLU A 172 -7.52 9.92 11.60
N PHE A 173 -6.22 9.92 11.28
CA PHE A 173 -5.68 9.19 10.13
C PHE A 173 -5.09 7.87 10.61
N ALA A 174 -5.80 6.77 10.34
CA ALA A 174 -5.35 5.42 10.63
C ALA A 174 -4.33 4.93 9.59
N VAL A 175 -3.15 4.50 10.02
CA VAL A 175 -2.09 4.01 9.13
C VAL A 175 -1.41 2.77 9.72
N THR A 176 -1.04 1.80 8.88
CA THR A 176 -0.31 0.61 9.33
C THR A 176 1.20 0.83 9.25
N THR A 177 1.95 0.32 10.23
CA THR A 177 3.41 0.35 10.22
C THR A 177 4.05 -0.69 9.31
N ASN A 178 3.26 -1.64 8.79
CA ASN A 178 3.73 -2.62 7.80
C ASN A 178 4.12 -1.97 6.47
N TYR A 179 3.63 -0.76 6.20
CA TYR A 179 3.99 0.04 5.03
C TYR A 179 4.63 1.35 5.50
N PRO A 180 5.94 1.39 5.75
CA PRO A 180 6.63 2.59 6.23
C PRO A 180 6.38 3.83 5.36
N TRP A 181 6.31 3.64 4.03
CA TRP A 181 6.00 4.73 3.10
C TRP A 181 4.57 5.29 3.26
N HIS A 182 3.60 4.52 3.78
CA HIS A 182 2.29 5.09 4.14
C HIS A 182 2.42 6.01 5.36
N VAL A 183 3.26 5.65 6.32
CA VAL A 183 3.52 6.49 7.50
C VAL A 183 4.18 7.80 7.09
N ASP A 184 5.21 7.73 6.25
CA ASP A 184 5.91 8.91 5.74
C ASP A 184 4.98 9.79 4.89
N ALA A 185 4.18 9.19 4.01
CA ALA A 185 3.17 9.91 3.22
C ALA A 185 2.16 10.64 4.12
N THR A 186 1.65 9.97 5.16
CA THR A 186 0.68 10.57 6.08
C THR A 186 1.28 11.72 6.89
N GLN A 187 2.56 11.65 7.26
CA GLN A 187 3.27 12.75 7.92
C GLN A 187 3.40 13.97 7.00
N ILE A 188 3.78 13.77 5.75
CA ILE A 188 3.87 14.84 4.74
C ILE A 188 2.48 15.47 4.52
N MET A 189 1.45 14.64 4.32
CA MET A 189 0.08 15.11 4.12
C MET A 189 -0.45 15.86 5.35
N ALA A 190 -0.09 15.46 6.57
CA ALA A 190 -0.51 16.16 7.79
C ALA A 190 -0.05 17.62 7.83
N GLU A 191 1.18 17.91 7.38
CA GLU A 191 1.66 19.30 7.27
C GLU A 191 0.90 20.07 6.19
N TRP A 192 0.59 19.45 5.05
CA TRP A 192 -0.23 20.10 4.01
C TRP A 192 -1.68 20.35 4.44
N PHE A 193 -2.28 19.41 5.17
CA PHE A 193 -3.61 19.60 5.75
C PHE A 193 -3.61 20.76 6.74
N LYS A 194 -2.56 20.89 7.55
CA LYS A 194 -2.39 22.01 8.48
C LYS A 194 -2.31 23.36 7.77
N GLU A 195 -1.63 23.46 6.62
CA GLU A 195 -1.64 24.68 5.78
C GLU A 195 -3.05 25.05 5.27
N ALA A 196 -3.93 24.06 5.08
CA ALA A 196 -5.35 24.29 4.78
C ALA A 196 -6.23 24.55 6.02
N GLY A 197 -5.65 24.57 7.24
CA GLY A 197 -6.38 24.73 8.49
C GLY A 197 -7.09 23.46 8.98
N ILE A 198 -6.64 22.29 8.51
CA ILE A 198 -7.18 20.98 8.87
C ILE A 198 -6.19 20.29 9.81
N LYS A 199 -6.66 19.77 10.94
CA LYS A 199 -5.83 19.03 11.91
C LYS A 199 -5.92 17.52 11.66
N CYS A 200 -4.78 16.91 11.35
CA CYS A 200 -4.64 15.48 11.13
C CYS A 200 -3.94 14.83 12.33
N ASN A 201 -4.63 13.94 13.05
CA ASN A 201 -4.06 13.15 14.14
C ASN A 201 -3.68 11.75 13.63
N ILE A 202 -2.38 11.47 13.51
CA ILE A 202 -1.90 10.20 12.95
C ILE A 202 -1.96 9.10 14.00
N LYS A 203 -2.64 7.99 13.69
CA LYS A 203 -2.69 6.79 14.53
C LYS A 203 -2.10 5.60 13.82
N LYS A 204 -1.02 5.07 14.40
CA LYS A 204 -0.29 3.93 13.87
C LYS A 204 -0.85 2.63 14.45
N TYR A 205 -1.06 1.63 13.59
CA TYR A 205 -1.49 0.28 13.95
C TYR A 205 -0.48 -0.75 13.42
N ASN A 206 -0.35 -1.90 14.11
CA ASN A 206 0.17 -3.10 13.46
C ASN A 206 -0.83 -3.60 12.40
N TRP A 207 -0.43 -4.55 11.55
CA TRP A 207 -1.31 -5.03 10.47
C TRP A 207 -2.64 -5.60 10.97
N SER A 208 -2.62 -6.48 11.97
CA SER A 208 -3.83 -7.13 12.49
C SER A 208 -4.82 -6.13 13.08
N ASP A 209 -4.33 -5.13 13.82
CA ASP A 209 -5.16 -4.08 14.39
C ASP A 209 -5.69 -3.13 13.31
N TRP A 210 -4.86 -2.82 12.30
CA TRP A 210 -5.31 -2.02 11.16
C TRP A 210 -6.44 -2.73 10.42
N LEU A 211 -6.32 -4.03 10.15
CA LEU A 211 -7.38 -4.85 9.56
C LEU A 211 -8.65 -4.80 10.41
N ALA A 212 -8.52 -5.01 11.72
CA ALA A 212 -9.66 -5.04 12.62
C ALA A 212 -10.42 -3.71 12.68
N ASN A 213 -9.72 -2.57 12.62
CA ASN A 213 -10.32 -1.25 12.72
C ASN A 213 -10.75 -0.67 11.36
N CYS A 214 -10.00 -0.97 10.29
CA CYS A 214 -10.18 -0.35 8.98
C CYS A 214 -10.83 -1.26 7.93
N TRP A 215 -10.71 -2.59 8.03
CA TRP A 215 -11.16 -3.54 7.01
C TRP A 215 -12.48 -4.24 7.38
N ILE A 216 -12.67 -4.69 8.63
CA ILE A 216 -13.67 -5.74 8.92
C ILE A 216 -15.13 -5.36 8.57
N VAL A 217 -15.70 -6.24 7.74
CA VAL A 217 -17.10 -6.40 7.37
C VAL A 217 -17.93 -6.80 8.59
N GLY A 218 -18.87 -5.95 9.02
CA GLY A 218 -19.90 -6.38 9.98
C GLY A 218 -20.58 -5.24 10.72
N ASP A 219 -19.81 -4.33 11.30
CA ASP A 219 -20.32 -3.13 11.99
C ASP A 219 -19.33 -1.98 11.77
N VAL A 220 -19.91 -0.80 11.47
CA VAL A 220 -19.29 0.48 11.07
C VAL A 220 -17.76 0.54 11.29
N PRO A 221 -16.94 0.64 10.24
CA PRO A 221 -15.51 0.69 10.41
C PRO A 221 -15.08 1.90 11.25
N ASN A 222 -14.11 1.68 12.13
CA ASN A 222 -13.72 2.65 13.15
C ASN A 222 -12.47 3.45 12.73
N TYR A 223 -12.59 4.16 11.62
CA TYR A 223 -11.61 5.14 11.16
C TYR A 223 -12.31 6.36 10.58
N ASP A 224 -11.62 7.49 10.48
CA ASP A 224 -12.12 8.67 9.77
C ASP A 224 -11.53 8.69 8.35
N VAL A 225 -10.20 8.63 8.28
CA VAL A 225 -9.43 8.47 7.05
C VAL A 225 -8.39 7.38 7.23
N THR A 226 -8.17 6.57 6.20
CA THR A 226 -7.10 5.57 6.16
C THR A 226 -6.45 5.54 4.78
N MET A 227 -5.26 4.95 4.68
CA MET A 227 -4.57 4.75 3.41
C MET A 227 -4.43 3.27 3.13
N MET A 228 -4.71 2.89 1.88
CA MET A 228 -4.56 1.53 1.42
C MET A 228 -3.87 1.51 0.07
N ASN A 229 -3.14 0.44 -0.19
CA ASN A 229 -2.71 0.08 -1.52
C ASN A 229 -3.46 -1.18 -1.97
N PHE A 230 -3.93 -1.20 -3.22
CA PHE A 230 -4.61 -2.37 -3.79
C PHE A 230 -3.90 -2.83 -5.05
N PHE A 231 -3.65 -4.14 -5.13
CA PHE A 231 -2.95 -4.76 -6.23
C PHE A 231 -3.92 -5.23 -7.32
N GLY A 232 -3.49 -5.16 -8.58
CA GLY A 232 -4.13 -5.86 -9.70
C GLY A 232 -5.43 -5.24 -10.20
N ILE A 233 -5.70 -3.95 -9.97
CA ILE A 233 -6.84 -3.26 -10.62
C ILE A 233 -6.50 -3.01 -12.10
N THR A 234 -6.48 -4.08 -12.89
CA THR A 234 -6.26 -4.07 -14.34
C THR A 234 -7.55 -4.32 -15.11
N ASN A 235 -8.58 -4.87 -14.44
CA ASN A 235 -9.88 -5.16 -15.01
C ASN A 235 -10.96 -4.31 -14.32
N PRO A 236 -11.84 -3.62 -15.06
CA PRO A 236 -12.95 -2.85 -14.50
C PRO A 236 -13.86 -3.61 -13.54
N SER A 237 -13.94 -4.95 -13.64
CA SER A 237 -14.71 -5.77 -12.71
C SER A 237 -14.26 -5.61 -11.25
N PHE A 238 -12.99 -5.27 -10.99
CA PHE A 238 -12.49 -4.98 -9.65
C PHE A 238 -13.15 -3.76 -9.00
N PHE A 239 -13.73 -2.84 -9.77
CA PHE A 239 -14.51 -1.75 -9.20
C PHE A 239 -15.77 -2.24 -8.47
N ASN A 240 -16.33 -3.39 -8.85
CA ASN A 240 -17.40 -3.98 -8.05
C ASN A 240 -16.92 -4.45 -6.67
N LEU A 241 -15.66 -4.85 -6.55
CA LEU A 241 -15.09 -5.29 -5.28
C LEU A 241 -14.83 -4.11 -4.34
N VAL A 242 -14.31 -3.01 -4.89
CA VAL A 242 -13.80 -1.85 -4.12
C VAL A 242 -14.84 -0.72 -3.98
N TYR A 243 -15.76 -0.53 -4.93
CA TYR A 243 -16.65 0.65 -4.95
C TYR A 243 -18.15 0.33 -4.93
N HIS A 244 -18.56 -0.89 -5.26
CA HIS A 244 -19.97 -1.27 -5.19
C HIS A 244 -20.43 -1.35 -3.72
N SER A 245 -21.70 -1.02 -3.45
CA SER A 245 -22.26 -0.97 -2.09
C SER A 245 -22.23 -2.29 -1.32
N LYS A 246 -22.14 -3.39 -2.05
CA LYS A 246 -22.00 -4.76 -1.53
C LYS A 246 -20.62 -5.36 -1.79
N GLY A 247 -19.66 -4.56 -2.23
CA GLY A 247 -18.29 -4.99 -2.49
C GLY A 247 -17.57 -5.30 -1.18
N GLY A 248 -16.88 -6.45 -1.12
CA GLY A 248 -16.18 -6.90 0.10
C GLY A 248 -14.97 -6.05 0.49
N PHE A 249 -14.56 -5.11 -0.37
CA PHE A 249 -13.44 -4.18 -0.15
C PHE A 249 -13.88 -2.72 -0.31
N ASN A 250 -15.18 -2.45 -0.14
CA ASN A 250 -15.68 -1.08 -0.08
C ASN A 250 -15.50 -0.53 1.33
N TYR A 251 -14.36 0.15 1.53
CA TYR A 251 -14.04 0.91 2.73
C TYR A 251 -14.99 2.12 2.80
N ARG A 252 -16.16 1.92 3.41
CA ARG A 252 -17.16 2.96 3.66
C ARG A 252 -16.97 3.64 4.98
#